data_AF-A0A1Y6CZG4-F1
#
_entry.id   AF-A0A1Y6CZG4-F1
#
_cell.length_a   1.000
_cell.length_b   1.000
_cell.length_c   1.000
_cell.angle_alpha   90.00
_cell.angle_beta   90.00
_cell.angle_gamma   90.00
#
_symmetry.space_group_name_H-M   'P 1'
#
loop_
_entity.id
_entity.type
_entity.pdbx_description
1 polymer ?
#
loop_
_entity_poly.entity_id
_entity_poly.type
_entity_poly.pdbx_seq_one_letter_code
_entity_poly.pdbx_strand_id
1 'polypeptide(L)'
;MNIKSIRRQNLLKLIEERFEGNKAAFARAIDRPAPNVHRMLIDVETVPVEKGKKDNRGIGEKLARDIEGKLGLGPLWLDQANPHETMALSQDEAVFIEKIKQEIETRQVPDHMRETILAILGSSPQKK
;
A
#
# COMPACT_ATOMS: atom_id res chain seq x y z
N MET A 1 12.32 -14.55 0.07
CA MET A 1 10.90 -14.27 0.34
C MET A 1 10.06 -14.78 -0.84
N ASN A 2 9.00 -15.54 -0.60
CA ASN A 2 8.16 -16.09 -1.69
C ASN A 2 7.31 -14.96 -2.32
N ILE A 3 7.17 -14.93 -3.65
CA ILE A 3 6.35 -13.94 -4.38
C ILE A 3 4.91 -13.87 -3.86
N LYS A 4 4.33 -15.00 -3.42
CA LYS A 4 3.00 -15.03 -2.81
C LYS A 4 2.95 -14.29 -1.48
N SER A 5 4.04 -14.35 -0.69
CA SER A 5 4.17 -13.62 0.57
C SER A 5 4.31 -12.12 0.32
N ILE A 6 5.06 -11.71 -0.71
CA ILE A 6 5.18 -10.29 -1.14
C ILE A 6 3.80 -9.73 -1.50
N ARG A 7 3.08 -10.40 -2.41
CA ARG A 7 1.73 -10.01 -2.82
C ARG A 7 0.77 -9.88 -1.65
N ARG A 8 0.83 -10.81 -0.70
CA ARG A 8 -0.03 -10.78 0.50
C ARG A 8 0.29 -9.57 1.39
N GLN A 9 1.57 -9.30 1.64
CA GLN A 9 1.99 -8.16 2.46
C GLN A 9 1.58 -6.83 1.81
N ASN A 10 1.79 -6.68 0.51
CA ASN A 10 1.35 -5.50 -0.24
C ASN A 10 -0.18 -5.35 -0.21
N LEU A 11 -0.93 -6.45 -0.32
CA LEU A 11 -2.38 -6.40 -0.21
C LEU A 11 -2.84 -5.97 1.19
N LEU A 12 -2.20 -6.46 2.25
CA LEU A 12 -2.51 -6.07 3.63
C LEU A 12 -2.27 -4.58 3.85
N LYS A 13 -1.12 -4.07 3.41
CA LYS A 13 -0.81 -2.64 3.48
C LYS A 13 -1.81 -1.81 2.66
N LEU A 14 -2.16 -2.25 1.46
CA LEU A 14 -3.15 -1.57 0.62
C LEU A 14 -4.53 -1.52 1.27
N ILE A 15 -4.95 -2.60 1.94
CA ILE A 15 -6.21 -2.65 2.71
C ILE A 15 -6.16 -1.67 3.87
N GLU A 16 -5.03 -1.58 4.58
CA GLU A 16 -4.86 -0.63 5.67
C GLU A 16 -4.94 0.82 5.17
N GLU A 17 -4.23 1.14 4.10
CA GLU A 17 -4.08 2.51 3.61
C GLU A 17 -5.29 3.04 2.85
N ARG A 18 -5.86 2.22 1.94
CA ARG A 18 -6.94 2.64 1.03
C ARG A 18 -8.33 2.25 1.51
N PHE A 19 -8.42 1.26 2.40
CA PHE A 19 -9.69 0.75 2.90
C PHE A 19 -9.82 0.86 4.41
N GLU A 20 -8.89 1.53 5.10
CA GLU A 20 -8.91 1.73 6.56
C GLU A 20 -9.04 0.39 7.33
N GLY A 21 -8.34 -0.64 6.84
CA GLY A 21 -8.41 -1.99 7.40
C GLY A 21 -9.70 -2.75 7.07
N ASN A 22 -10.66 -2.13 6.36
CA ASN A 22 -11.96 -2.72 6.07
C ASN A 22 -11.89 -3.77 4.94
N LYS A 23 -11.66 -5.02 5.34
CA LYS A 23 -11.62 -6.19 4.45
C LYS A 23 -12.91 -6.41 3.66
N ALA A 24 -14.06 -6.00 4.20
CA ALA A 24 -15.34 -6.12 3.48
C ALA A 24 -15.47 -5.07 2.37
N ALA A 25 -15.01 -3.84 2.60
CA ALA A 25 -14.93 -2.81 1.57
C ALA A 25 -13.97 -3.23 0.44
N PHE A 26 -12.81 -3.76 0.79
CA PHE A 26 -11.88 -4.34 -0.18
C PHE A 26 -12.52 -5.48 -0.99
N ALA A 27 -13.22 -6.41 -0.33
CA ALA A 27 -13.90 -7.53 -0.99
C ALA A 27 -14.92 -7.06 -2.05
N ARG A 28 -15.67 -5.99 -1.75
CA ARG A 28 -16.59 -5.35 -2.70
C ARG A 28 -15.83 -4.71 -3.87
N ALA A 29 -14.73 -4.01 -3.59
CA ALA A 29 -13.94 -3.34 -4.63
C ALA A 29 -13.31 -4.31 -5.63
N ILE A 30 -12.92 -5.51 -5.18
CA ILE A 30 -12.39 -6.55 -6.08
C ILE A 30 -13.46 -7.53 -6.56
N ASP A 31 -14.75 -7.27 -6.29
CA ASP A 31 -15.89 -8.13 -6.63
C ASP A 31 -15.65 -9.61 -6.28
N ARG A 32 -15.37 -9.86 -5.00
CA ARG A 32 -15.19 -11.22 -4.45
C ARG A 32 -15.88 -11.39 -3.11
N PRO A 33 -16.38 -12.61 -2.80
CA PRO A 33 -16.91 -12.91 -1.47
C PRO A 33 -15.85 -12.75 -0.37
N ALA A 34 -16.26 -12.22 0.78
CA ALA A 34 -15.40 -12.02 1.96
C ALA A 34 -14.65 -13.29 2.41
N PRO A 35 -15.22 -14.52 2.37
CA PRO A 35 -14.48 -15.74 2.70
C PRO A 35 -13.26 -15.98 1.79
N ASN A 36 -13.37 -15.64 0.51
CA ASN A 36 -12.26 -15.78 -0.44
C ASN A 36 -11.15 -14.77 -0.12
N VAL A 37 -11.52 -13.53 0.21
CA VAL A 37 -10.56 -12.49 0.64
C VAL A 37 -9.85 -12.92 1.92
N HIS A 38 -10.59 -13.40 2.92
CA HIS A 38 -9.99 -13.86 4.17
C HIS A 38 -8.94 -14.94 3.91
N ARG A 39 -9.23 -15.90 3.04
CA ARG A 39 -8.29 -16.97 2.65
C ARG A 39 -7.03 -16.46 1.95
N MET A 40 -7.10 -15.33 1.23
CA MET A 40 -5.94 -14.70 0.59
C MET A 40 -5.00 -14.02 1.61
N LEU A 41 -5.56 -13.55 2.72
CA LEU A 41 -4.85 -12.82 3.76
C LEU A 41 -4.25 -13.71 4.85
N ILE A 42 -4.62 -15.01 4.89
CA ILE A 42 -4.04 -15.97 5.84
C ILE A 42 -2.55 -16.14 5.55
N ASP A 43 -1.76 -16.11 6.62
CA ASP A 43 -0.35 -16.38 6.50
C ASP A 43 -0.09 -17.89 6.32
N VAL A 44 0.48 -18.20 5.16
CA VAL A 44 0.90 -19.56 4.76
C VAL A 44 2.01 -20.09 5.66
N GLU A 45 2.85 -19.21 6.22
CA GLU A 45 3.98 -19.61 7.09
C GLU A 45 3.51 -19.92 8.51
N THR A 46 2.40 -19.33 8.97
CA THR A 46 1.88 -19.55 10.34
C THR A 46 0.88 -20.71 10.43
N VAL A 47 0.25 -21.08 9.32
CA VAL A 47 -0.72 -22.19 9.28
C VAL A 47 -0.21 -23.29 8.34
N PRO A 48 0.51 -24.30 8.85
CA PRO A 48 1.05 -25.37 8.01
C PRO A 48 -0.07 -26.09 7.26
N VAL A 49 0.17 -26.34 5.97
CA VAL A 49 -0.70 -27.20 5.15
C VAL A 49 -0.50 -28.63 5.63
N GLU A 50 -1.59 -29.37 5.83
CA GLU A 50 -1.49 -30.82 6.11
C GLU A 50 -0.66 -31.52 5.03
N LYS A 51 0.23 -32.41 5.48
CA LYS A 51 1.18 -33.14 4.64
C LYS A 51 0.42 -33.87 3.52
N GLY A 52 0.69 -33.50 2.27
CA GLY A 52 0.06 -34.11 1.07
C GLY A 52 -1.04 -33.29 0.41
N LYS A 53 -1.44 -32.14 0.95
CA LYS A 53 -2.38 -31.21 0.28
C LYS A 53 -1.64 -30.09 -0.47
N LYS A 54 -2.12 -29.74 -1.66
CA LYS A 54 -1.62 -28.57 -2.40
C LYS A 54 -2.02 -27.30 -1.67
N ASP A 55 -1.05 -26.41 -1.44
CA ASP A 55 -1.34 -25.10 -0.87
C ASP A 55 -1.99 -24.19 -1.91
N ASN A 56 -3.31 -24.17 -1.88
CA ASN A 56 -4.12 -23.26 -2.70
C ASN A 56 -4.36 -21.92 -2.00
N ARG A 57 -3.72 -21.67 -0.85
CA ARG A 57 -3.78 -20.39 -0.14
C ARG A 57 -2.66 -19.51 -0.67
N GLY A 58 -3.02 -18.35 -1.19
CA GLY A 58 -2.05 -17.41 -1.75
C GLY A 58 -2.51 -16.77 -3.06
N ILE A 59 -1.87 -15.66 -3.37
CA ILE A 59 -2.22 -14.82 -4.51
C ILE A 59 -1.39 -15.27 -5.71
N GLY A 60 -2.00 -16.12 -6.54
CA GLY A 60 -1.43 -16.51 -7.82
C GLY A 60 -1.36 -15.33 -8.79
N GLU A 61 -0.58 -15.46 -9.84
CA GLU A 61 -0.34 -14.37 -10.80
C GLU A 61 -1.63 -13.85 -11.43
N LYS A 62 -2.47 -14.75 -11.96
CA LYS A 62 -3.77 -14.37 -12.54
C LYS A 62 -4.64 -13.56 -11.58
N LEU A 63 -4.63 -13.94 -10.30
CA LEU A 63 -5.39 -13.23 -9.27
C LEU A 63 -4.76 -11.88 -8.92
N ALA A 64 -3.44 -11.79 -8.88
CA ALA A 64 -2.74 -10.53 -8.65
C ALA A 64 -3.08 -9.51 -9.75
N ARG A 65 -3.01 -9.93 -11.02
CA ARG A 65 -3.35 -9.04 -12.16
C ARG A 65 -4.81 -8.61 -12.17
N ASP A 66 -5.72 -9.51 -11.82
CA ASP A 66 -7.14 -9.20 -11.65
C ASP A 66 -7.37 -8.14 -10.56
N ILE A 67 -6.71 -8.29 -9.41
CA ILE A 67 -6.79 -7.31 -8.32
C ILE A 67 -6.19 -5.96 -8.75
N GLU A 68 -5.02 -5.96 -9.39
CA GLU A 68 -4.37 -4.74 -9.88
C GLU A 68 -5.30 -3.98 -10.84
N GLY A 69 -5.90 -4.68 -11.81
CA GLY A 69 -6.84 -4.09 -12.75
C GLY A 69 -8.08 -3.50 -12.07
N LYS A 70 -8.71 -4.22 -11.13
CA LYS A 70 -9.90 -3.74 -10.41
C LYS A 70 -9.61 -2.54 -9.52
N LEU A 71 -8.40 -2.42 -9.02
CA LEU A 71 -7.98 -1.34 -8.13
C LEU A 71 -7.29 -0.18 -8.86
N GLY A 72 -7.08 -0.28 -10.18
CA GLY A 72 -6.38 0.73 -10.97
C GLY A 72 -4.90 0.85 -10.60
N LEU A 73 -4.28 -0.24 -10.12
CA LEU A 73 -2.87 -0.28 -9.79
C LEU A 73 -2.04 -0.50 -11.06
N GLY A 74 -0.78 -0.05 -11.02
CA GLY A 74 0.19 -0.36 -12.07
C GLY A 74 0.41 -1.88 -12.24
N PRO A 75 0.82 -2.33 -13.43
CA PRO A 75 1.16 -3.72 -13.65
C PRO A 75 2.33 -4.14 -12.75
N LEU A 76 2.28 -5.35 -12.20
CA LEU A 76 3.28 -5.89 -11.28
C LEU A 76 3.37 -5.17 -9.92
N TRP A 77 2.46 -4.25 -9.61
CA TRP A 77 2.49 -3.49 -8.35
C TRP A 77 2.49 -4.42 -7.13
N LEU A 78 1.70 -5.50 -7.12
CA LEU A 78 1.66 -6.44 -5.99
C LEU A 78 2.94 -7.28 -5.88
N ASP A 79 3.77 -7.33 -6.92
CA ASP A 79 4.98 -8.15 -6.99
C ASP A 79 6.23 -7.39 -6.53
N GLN A 80 6.14 -6.06 -6.41
CA GLN A 80 7.23 -5.22 -5.98
C GLN A 80 7.52 -5.45 -4.49
N ALA A 81 8.78 -5.35 -4.08
CA ALA A 81 9.15 -5.50 -2.67
C ALA A 81 8.59 -4.37 -1.80
N ASN A 82 8.59 -3.12 -2.32
CA ASN A 82 8.11 -1.92 -1.64
C ASN A 82 7.30 -1.00 -2.59
N PRO A 83 6.11 -1.41 -3.06
CA PRO A 83 5.33 -0.59 -3.97
C PRO A 83 4.76 0.68 -3.32
N HIS A 84 4.65 0.70 -1.99
CA HIS A 84 4.15 1.83 -1.20
C HIS A 84 5.15 2.99 -1.09
N GLU A 85 6.46 2.72 -1.11
CA GLU A 85 7.49 3.78 -1.24
C GLU A 85 7.46 4.42 -2.63
N THR A 86 6.93 3.69 -3.62
CA THR A 86 6.79 4.13 -5.02
C THR A 86 5.43 4.77 -5.29
N MET A 87 4.59 5.00 -4.27
CA MET A 87 3.57 6.05 -4.35
C MET A 87 4.31 7.38 -4.33
N ALA A 88 4.96 7.68 -5.46
CA ALA A 88 5.42 9.00 -5.78
C ALA A 88 4.24 9.92 -5.49
N LEU A 89 4.49 10.92 -4.64
CA LEU A 89 3.62 12.08 -4.48
C LEU A 89 3.02 12.37 -5.84
N SER A 90 1.69 12.49 -5.92
CA SER A 90 1.07 12.87 -7.19
C SER A 90 1.79 14.10 -7.74
N GLN A 91 1.86 14.25 -9.06
CA GLN A 91 2.54 15.39 -9.69
C GLN A 91 2.08 16.72 -9.03
N ASP A 92 0.81 16.81 -8.67
CA ASP A 92 0.20 17.93 -7.97
C ASP A 92 0.72 18.11 -6.54
N GLU A 93 0.87 17.03 -5.76
CA GLU A 93 1.45 17.07 -4.41
C GLU A 93 2.93 17.43 -4.42
N ALA A 94 3.70 16.91 -5.39
CA ALA A 94 5.11 17.26 -5.54
C ALA A 94 5.29 18.75 -5.86
N VAL A 95 4.48 19.26 -6.80
CA VAL A 95 4.46 20.69 -7.18
C VAL A 95 3.99 21.56 -6.02
N PHE A 96 3.01 21.11 -5.23
CA PHE A 96 2.54 21.84 -4.05
C PHE A 96 3.61 21.95 -2.96
N ILE A 97 4.32 20.86 -2.67
CA ILE A 97 5.42 20.85 -1.70
C ILE A 97 6.56 21.76 -2.15
N GLU A 98 6.92 21.73 -3.43
CA GLU A 98 7.94 22.61 -3.99
C GLU A 98 7.54 24.09 -3.90
N LYS A 99 6.28 24.40 -4.19
CA LYS A 99 5.73 25.75 -4.04
C LYS A 99 5.76 26.23 -2.59
N ILE A 100 5.43 25.38 -1.62
CA ILE A 100 5.51 25.72 -0.19
C ILE A 100 6.95 26.00 0.23
N LYS A 101 7.93 25.19 -0.23
CA LYS A 101 9.35 25.41 0.08
C LYS A 101 9.83 26.78 -0.41
N GLN A 102 9.50 27.13 -1.65
CA GLN A 102 9.85 28.43 -2.23
C GLN A 102 9.19 29.61 -1.49
N GLU A 103 7.92 29.45 -1.08
CA GLU A 103 7.20 30.49 -0.32
C GLU A 103 7.80 30.71 1.08
N ILE A 104 8.30 29.66 1.74
CA ILE A 104 8.95 29.75 3.07
C ILE A 104 10.36 30.37 2.97
N GLU A 105 11.07 30.15 1.87
CA GLU A 105 12.37 30.78 1.62
C GLU A 105 12.25 32.29 1.37
N THR A 106 11.20 32.69 0.65
CA THR A 106 10.97 34.10 0.27
C THR A 106 10.36 34.95 1.38
N ARG A 107 9.67 34.34 2.35
CA ARG A 107 9.11 35.05 3.51
C ARG A 107 10.11 35.09 4.67
N GLN A 108 10.12 36.19 5.43
CA GLN A 108 10.84 36.30 6.71
C GLN A 108 10.14 35.47 7.80
N VAL A 109 10.12 34.16 7.62
CA VAL A 109 9.65 33.21 8.62
C VAL A 109 10.81 32.95 9.59
N PRO A 110 10.63 33.10 10.91
CA PRO A 110 11.65 32.75 11.89
C PRO A 110 12.13 31.29 11.73
N ASP A 111 13.44 31.06 11.88
CA ASP A 111 14.07 29.77 11.53
C ASP A 111 13.41 28.55 12.19
N HIS A 112 13.02 28.66 13.47
CA HIS A 112 12.35 27.58 14.19
C HIS A 112 11.00 27.17 13.56
N MET A 113 10.27 28.11 12.96
CA MET A 113 9.03 27.83 12.24
C MET A 113 9.32 27.19 10.88
N ARG A 114 10.36 27.64 10.18
CA ARG A 114 10.82 27.04 8.92
C ARG A 114 11.24 25.58 9.12
N GLU A 115 12.05 25.31 10.14
CA GLU A 115 12.48 23.95 10.50
C GLU A 115 11.30 23.06 10.88
N THR A 116 10.35 23.57 11.66
CA THR A 116 9.13 22.83 12.04
C THR A 116 8.29 22.46 10.82
N ILE A 117 8.08 23.40 9.89
CA ILE A 117 7.28 23.14 8.68
C ILE A 117 7.99 22.13 7.77
N LEU A 118 9.31 22.27 7.57
CA LEU A 118 10.09 21.32 6.78
C LEU A 118 10.11 19.92 7.41
N ALA A 119 10.16 19.82 8.74
CA ALA A 119 10.08 18.56 9.47
C ALA A 119 8.71 17.88 9.28
N ILE A 120 7.61 18.64 9.31
CA ILE A 120 6.26 18.12 9.03
C ILE A 120 6.12 17.65 7.58
N LEU A 121 6.68 18.39 6.62
CA LEU A 121 6.66 18.02 5.20
C LEU A 121 7.54 16.81 4.88
N GLY A 122 8.66 16.63 5.59
CA GLY A 122 9.56 15.48 5.44
C GLY A 122 9.12 14.25 6.24
N SER A 123 8.37 14.44 7.32
CA SER A 123 7.83 13.38 8.17
C SER A 123 6.40 13.07 7.73
N SER A 124 6.27 12.41 6.57
CA SER A 124 4.98 11.83 6.18
C SER A 124 4.44 10.97 7.34
N PRO A 125 3.17 11.13 7.76
CA PRO A 125 2.68 10.50 8.96
C PRO A 125 2.73 8.97 8.79
N GLN A 126 3.59 8.33 9.57
CA GLN A 126 3.45 6.91 9.87
C GLN A 126 2.11 6.75 10.58
N LYS A 127 1.06 6.43 9.80
CA LYS A 127 -0.25 6.07 10.32
C LYS A 127 -0.06 4.92 11.31
N LYS A 128 -0.42 5.17 12.57
CA LYS A 128 -0.52 4.16 13.63
C LYS A 128 -1.72 3.26 13.41
#